data_AF-A0A962QEE2-F1
#
_entry.id   AF-A0A962QEE2-F1
#
_cell.length_a   1.000
_cell.length_b   1.000
_cell.length_c   1.000
_cell.angle_alpha   90.00
_cell.angle_beta   90.00
_cell.angle_gamma   90.00
#
_symmetry.space_group_name_H-M   'P 1'
#
loop_
_entity.id
_entity.type
_entity.pdbx_description
1 polymer ?
#
loop_
_entity_poly.entity_id
_entity_poly.type
_entity_poly.pdbx_seq_one_letter_code
_entity_poly.pdbx_strand_id
1 'polypeptide(L)'
;MDLPASRTYVIQEADPAPDFDLTAISCYESINLNSTLDSTTRTATVALDPGESVICTFTNRQRAQLNISVDVFGPDFNTTFGFTTSGGLSPSNFSLHDGETQSFSGLIPDQTYTVNEQVPANWVLEEILCSEPPPVCETGSIIVTPEPGQSIDATFRFRLGLSGEPTSPQTIPALSLWGLGGLISLLGLVLGWRWRRG
;
A
#
# COMPACT_ATOMS: atom_id res chain seq x y z
N MET A 1 2.93 41.32 15.64
CA MET A 1 2.12 42.40 15.05
C MET A 1 0.76 42.28 15.69
N ASP A 2 0.35 43.27 16.48
CA ASP A 2 -0.93 43.20 17.19
C ASP A 2 -2.08 43.54 16.23
N LEU A 3 -3.07 42.66 16.17
CA LEU A 3 -4.25 42.84 15.35
C LEU A 3 -5.28 43.70 16.11
N PRO A 4 -6.00 44.62 15.43
CA PRO A 4 -7.07 45.37 16.08
C PRO A 4 -8.17 44.46 16.63
N ALA A 5 -8.45 44.56 17.93
CA ALA A 5 -9.49 43.78 18.59
C ALA A 5 -10.92 44.21 18.16
N SER A 6 -11.91 43.37 18.51
CA SER A 6 -13.34 43.52 18.18
C SER A 6 -13.60 43.59 16.68
N ARG A 7 -12.85 42.79 15.92
CA ARG A 7 -12.97 42.68 14.47
C ARG A 7 -13.00 41.22 14.05
N THR A 8 -13.64 41.00 12.91
CA THR A 8 -13.60 39.72 12.22
C THR A 8 -12.41 39.68 11.26
N TYR A 9 -11.66 38.58 11.31
CA TYR A 9 -10.57 38.26 10.39
C TYR A 9 -10.95 37.03 9.60
N VAL A 10 -10.65 37.03 8.30
CA VAL A 10 -10.88 35.87 7.44
C VAL A 10 -9.53 35.32 7.04
N ILE A 11 -9.27 34.08 7.42
CA ILE A 11 -8.08 33.34 7.06
C ILE A 11 -8.54 32.24 6.11
N GLN A 12 -8.05 32.27 4.88
CA GLN A 12 -8.34 31.24 3.89
C GLN A 12 -7.03 30.57 3.50
N GLU A 13 -7.00 29.24 3.61
CA GLU A 13 -5.91 28.46 3.06
C GLU A 13 -6.07 28.31 1.55
N ALA A 14 -4.98 28.55 0.80
CA ALA A 14 -4.96 28.27 -0.62
C ALA A 14 -5.05 26.76 -0.87
N ASP A 15 -5.87 26.34 -1.82
CA ASP A 15 -6.09 24.92 -2.12
C ASP A 15 -4.83 24.28 -2.74
N PRO A 16 -4.14 23.34 -2.05
CA PRO A 16 -2.98 22.63 -2.57
C PRO A 16 -3.36 21.34 -3.34
N ALA A 17 -4.63 21.21 -3.76
CA ALA A 17 -5.06 20.11 -4.60
C ALA A 17 -4.25 20.02 -5.91
N PRO A 18 -4.04 18.81 -6.46
CA PRO A 18 -4.60 17.53 -6.00
C PRO A 18 -3.77 16.81 -4.93
N ASP A 19 -2.61 17.33 -4.55
CA ASP A 19 -1.63 16.59 -3.75
C ASP A 19 -1.98 16.52 -2.26
N PHE A 20 -2.87 17.39 -1.78
CA PHE A 20 -3.28 17.46 -0.38
C PHE A 20 -4.79 17.65 -0.23
N ASP A 21 -5.38 16.85 0.66
CA ASP A 21 -6.76 17.02 1.10
C ASP A 21 -6.80 17.77 2.43
N LEU A 22 -7.66 18.78 2.56
CA LEU A 22 -7.97 19.38 3.87
C LEU A 22 -8.80 18.38 4.67
N THR A 23 -8.31 17.98 5.84
CA THR A 23 -8.99 17.01 6.70
C THR A 23 -9.62 17.63 7.94
N ALA A 24 -9.06 18.75 8.41
CA ALA A 24 -9.62 19.48 9.54
C ALA A 24 -9.21 20.95 9.53
N ILE A 25 -10.11 21.80 10.06
CA ILE A 25 -9.78 23.13 10.55
C ILE A 25 -10.15 23.12 12.04
N SER A 26 -9.29 23.66 12.89
CA SER A 26 -9.57 23.85 14.31
C SER A 26 -9.07 25.20 14.76
N CYS A 27 -9.77 25.86 15.68
CA CYS A 27 -9.27 27.07 16.33
C CYS A 27 -9.31 26.89 17.84
N TYR A 28 -8.21 27.24 18.49
CA TYR A 28 -8.12 27.43 19.93
C TYR A 28 -8.30 28.91 20.23
N GLU A 29 -9.22 29.25 21.12
CA GLU A 29 -9.52 30.63 21.52
C GLU A 29 -9.40 30.75 23.04
N SER A 30 -8.67 31.76 23.50
CA SER A 30 -8.34 31.92 24.93
C SER A 30 -9.48 32.48 25.78
N ILE A 31 -10.48 33.12 25.17
CA ILE A 31 -11.58 33.78 25.88
C ILE A 31 -12.93 33.21 25.43
N ASN A 32 -13.32 33.42 24.16
CA ASN A 32 -14.63 33.06 23.65
C ASN A 32 -14.50 32.19 22.40
N LEU A 33 -15.26 31.08 22.35
CA LEU A 33 -15.32 30.22 21.16
C LEU A 33 -16.41 30.74 20.21
N ASN A 34 -16.13 31.84 19.51
CA ASN A 34 -17.09 32.54 18.66
C ASN A 34 -16.68 32.53 17.16
N SER A 35 -15.52 31.96 16.83
CA SER A 35 -15.05 31.82 15.46
C SER A 35 -15.82 30.74 14.67
N THR A 36 -15.95 30.94 13.35
CA THR A 36 -16.63 29.98 12.47
C THR A 36 -15.67 29.38 11.45
N LEU A 37 -15.86 28.10 11.14
CA LEU A 37 -14.97 27.32 10.28
C LEU A 37 -15.76 26.75 9.11
N ASP A 38 -15.19 26.84 7.91
CA ASP A 38 -15.76 26.26 6.69
C ASP A 38 -14.67 25.47 5.96
N SER A 39 -14.73 24.13 6.08
CA SER A 39 -13.80 23.22 5.41
C SER A 39 -14.01 23.17 3.90
N THR A 40 -15.18 23.57 3.38
CA THR A 40 -15.46 23.54 1.94
C THR A 40 -14.69 24.62 1.21
N THR A 41 -14.62 25.81 1.81
CA THR A 41 -13.89 26.96 1.26
C THR A 41 -12.48 27.10 1.85
N ARG A 42 -12.07 26.18 2.74
CA ARG A 42 -10.82 26.22 3.50
C ARG A 42 -10.65 27.52 4.31
N THR A 43 -11.73 27.96 4.97
CA THR A 43 -11.80 29.27 5.63
C THR A 43 -12.01 29.16 7.14
N ALA A 44 -11.26 29.96 7.91
CA ALA A 44 -11.52 30.27 9.30
C ALA A 44 -11.89 31.76 9.42
N THR A 45 -13.09 32.04 9.92
CA THR A 45 -13.58 33.40 10.21
C THR A 45 -13.44 33.65 11.70
N VAL A 46 -12.40 34.39 12.07
CA VAL A 46 -11.98 34.63 13.46
C VAL A 46 -12.64 35.89 14.01
N ALA A 47 -13.39 35.78 15.11
CA ALA A 47 -13.99 36.92 15.79
C ALA A 47 -13.17 37.31 17.03
N LEU A 48 -12.12 38.11 16.81
CA LEU A 48 -11.11 38.40 17.83
C LEU A 48 -11.59 39.42 18.87
N ASP A 49 -11.68 39.00 20.13
CA ASP A 49 -12.01 39.87 21.25
C ASP A 49 -10.79 40.64 21.82
N PRO A 50 -11.00 41.75 22.56
CA PRO A 50 -9.91 42.49 23.20
C PRO A 50 -9.11 41.64 24.19
N GLY A 51 -7.81 41.55 23.95
CA GLY A 51 -6.89 40.76 24.78
C GLY A 51 -6.95 39.26 24.52
N GLU A 52 -7.73 38.82 23.53
CA GLU A 52 -7.82 37.41 23.15
C GLU A 52 -6.62 36.98 22.28
N SER A 53 -6.23 35.72 22.45
CA SER A 53 -5.38 35.00 21.51
C SER A 53 -6.17 33.89 20.84
N VAL A 54 -6.11 33.84 19.51
CA VAL A 54 -6.72 32.80 18.68
C VAL A 54 -5.64 32.11 17.85
N ILE A 55 -5.62 30.78 17.86
CA ILE A 55 -4.73 29.96 17.05
C ILE A 55 -5.58 29.02 16.21
N CYS A 56 -5.62 29.26 14.91
CA CYS A 56 -6.28 28.37 13.95
C CYS A 56 -5.25 27.46 13.27
N THR A 57 -5.55 26.17 13.22
CA THR A 57 -4.74 25.12 12.60
C THR A 57 -5.52 24.46 11.48
N PHE A 58 -4.94 24.46 10.28
CA PHE A 58 -5.41 23.73 9.10
C PHE A 58 -4.60 22.43 9.00
N THR A 59 -5.29 21.29 8.94
CA THR A 59 -4.65 19.97 8.86
C THR A 59 -4.84 19.40 7.48
N ASN A 60 -3.76 19.36 6.70
CA ASN A 60 -3.74 18.76 5.37
C ASN A 60 -3.14 17.36 5.41
N ARG A 61 -3.69 16.48 4.58
CA ARG A 61 -3.22 15.11 4.42
C ARG A 61 -2.73 14.92 3.00
N GLN A 62 -1.44 14.59 2.87
CA GLN A 62 -0.79 14.42 1.58
C GLN A 62 -1.24 13.11 0.92
N ARG A 63 -1.51 13.15 -0.38
CA ARG A 63 -1.82 11.98 -1.18
C ARG A 63 -0.57 11.19 -1.54
N ALA A 64 -0.74 9.89 -1.72
CA ALA A 64 0.33 8.94 -1.99
C ALA A 64 0.51 8.64 -3.48
N GLN A 65 1.58 7.91 -3.79
CA GLN A 65 1.93 7.47 -5.14
C GLN A 65 2.31 5.98 -5.15
N LEU A 66 2.02 5.31 -6.27
CA LEU A 66 2.35 3.91 -6.52
C LEU A 66 2.97 3.78 -7.91
N ASN A 67 4.14 3.19 -8.00
CA ASN A 67 4.79 2.83 -9.26
C ASN A 67 4.85 1.31 -9.39
N ILE A 68 4.35 0.78 -10.50
CA ILE A 68 4.42 -0.64 -10.85
C ILE A 68 5.40 -0.79 -12.01
N SER A 69 6.40 -1.65 -11.86
CA SER A 69 7.43 -1.92 -12.87
C SER A 69 7.57 -3.41 -13.15
N VAL A 70 8.11 -3.74 -14.32
CA VAL A 70 8.42 -5.11 -14.73
C VAL A 70 9.93 -5.25 -14.93
N ASP A 71 10.48 -6.33 -14.40
CA ASP A 71 11.87 -6.75 -14.57
C ASP A 71 11.87 -8.20 -15.09
N VAL A 72 12.51 -8.44 -16.22
CA VAL A 72 12.50 -9.74 -16.90
C VAL A 72 13.87 -10.40 -16.81
N PHE A 73 13.91 -11.57 -16.19
CA PHE A 73 15.07 -12.46 -16.25
C PHE A 73 14.90 -13.50 -17.35
N GLY A 74 15.47 -13.22 -18.53
CA GLY A 74 15.39 -14.16 -19.65
C GLY A 74 15.86 -13.58 -20.99
N PRO A 75 15.65 -14.31 -22.09
CA PRO A 75 16.07 -13.87 -23.42
C PRO A 75 15.05 -12.94 -24.12
N ASP A 76 13.81 -12.86 -23.64
CA ASP A 76 12.74 -12.11 -24.30
C ASP A 76 12.20 -10.97 -23.42
N PHE A 77 12.78 -9.80 -23.61
CA PHE A 77 12.41 -8.55 -22.91
C PHE A 77 11.19 -7.85 -23.51
N ASN A 78 10.70 -8.30 -24.68
CA ASN A 78 9.59 -7.67 -25.40
C ASN A 78 8.25 -8.37 -25.16
N THR A 79 8.22 -9.43 -24.34
CA THR A 79 6.97 -10.01 -23.85
C THR A 79 6.16 -8.95 -23.10
N THR A 80 4.86 -8.95 -23.32
CA THR A 80 3.90 -8.08 -22.62
C THR A 80 3.33 -8.81 -21.40
N PHE A 81 3.35 -8.16 -20.24
CA PHE A 81 2.72 -8.63 -19.01
C PHE A 81 1.50 -7.77 -18.70
N GLY A 82 0.34 -8.42 -18.54
CA GLY A 82 -0.92 -7.73 -18.25
C GLY A 82 -1.14 -7.53 -16.76
N PHE A 83 -1.84 -6.46 -16.40
CA PHE A 83 -2.22 -6.15 -15.03
C PHE A 83 -3.68 -5.70 -14.97
N THR A 84 -4.35 -6.04 -13.87
CA THR A 84 -5.69 -5.53 -13.53
C THR A 84 -5.63 -4.84 -12.17
N THR A 85 -6.40 -3.77 -12.01
CA THR A 85 -6.37 -2.96 -10.80
C THR A 85 -7.75 -2.83 -10.17
N SER A 86 -7.78 -2.58 -8.86
CA SER A 86 -9.00 -2.27 -8.13
C SER A 86 -8.76 -1.15 -7.10
N GLY A 87 -9.79 -0.78 -6.33
CA GLY A 87 -9.70 0.31 -5.35
C GLY A 87 -9.78 1.70 -5.97
N GLY A 88 -10.17 1.83 -7.24
CA GLY A 88 -10.30 3.12 -7.93
C GLY A 88 -9.04 3.60 -8.67
N LEU A 89 -8.03 2.74 -8.79
CA LEU A 89 -6.91 2.98 -9.71
C LEU A 89 -7.41 3.14 -11.15
N SER A 90 -6.82 4.09 -11.87
CA SER A 90 -7.07 4.32 -13.29
C SER A 90 -5.73 4.40 -14.02
N PRO A 91 -5.52 3.59 -15.07
CA PRO A 91 -6.49 2.69 -15.70
C PRO A 91 -6.79 1.41 -14.88
N SER A 92 -7.96 0.79 -15.14
CA SER A 92 -8.38 -0.47 -14.50
C SER A 92 -7.64 -1.71 -14.99
N ASN A 93 -6.94 -1.57 -16.11
CA ASN A 93 -6.04 -2.56 -16.69
C ASN A 93 -4.94 -1.83 -17.46
N PHE A 94 -3.77 -2.43 -17.50
CA PHE A 94 -2.63 -1.94 -18.27
C PHE A 94 -1.69 -3.10 -18.58
N SER A 95 -0.64 -2.84 -19.35
CA SER A 95 0.38 -3.82 -19.65
C SER A 95 1.75 -3.18 -19.72
N LEU A 96 2.78 -3.92 -19.33
CA LEU A 96 4.17 -3.47 -19.31
C LEU A 96 5.08 -4.50 -19.99
N HIS A 97 6.16 -4.00 -20.59
CA HIS A 97 7.35 -4.76 -20.99
C HIS A 97 8.48 -4.59 -19.96
N ASP A 98 9.59 -5.30 -20.18
CA ASP A 98 10.79 -5.13 -19.36
C ASP A 98 11.24 -3.66 -19.27
N GLY A 99 11.52 -3.20 -18.06
CA GLY A 99 11.97 -1.84 -17.77
C GLY A 99 10.89 -0.75 -17.87
N GLU A 100 9.65 -1.10 -18.22
CA GLU A 100 8.55 -0.13 -18.23
C GLU A 100 7.93 0.05 -16.83
N THR A 101 7.29 1.20 -16.63
CA THR A 101 6.64 1.56 -15.36
C THR A 101 5.28 2.21 -15.59
N GLN A 102 4.30 1.80 -14.81
CA GLN A 102 3.00 2.46 -14.68
C GLN A 102 2.92 3.17 -13.32
N SER A 103 2.70 4.47 -13.34
CA SER A 103 2.53 5.29 -12.13
C SER A 103 1.06 5.61 -11.86
N PHE A 104 0.71 5.62 -10.58
CA PHE A 104 -0.58 6.09 -10.05
C PHE A 104 -0.30 7.16 -9.00
N SER A 105 -0.80 8.37 -9.22
CA SER A 105 -0.67 9.49 -8.31
C SER A 105 -2.01 9.85 -7.67
N GLY A 106 -1.98 10.62 -6.58
CA GLY A 106 -3.20 11.10 -5.94
C GLY A 106 -3.97 10.00 -5.21
N LEU A 107 -3.27 8.96 -4.75
CA LEU A 107 -3.83 7.88 -3.95
C LEU A 107 -4.30 8.43 -2.61
N ILE A 108 -5.53 8.07 -2.24
CA ILE A 108 -6.12 8.41 -0.95
C ILE A 108 -5.40 7.55 0.10
N PRO A 109 -4.73 8.15 1.08
CA PRO A 109 -4.05 7.34 2.08
C PRO A 109 -5.06 6.62 2.98
N ASP A 110 -4.67 5.50 3.58
CA ASP A 110 -5.52 4.52 4.31
C ASP A 110 -6.59 3.81 3.45
N GLN A 111 -6.68 4.09 2.15
CA GLN A 111 -7.51 3.32 1.22
C GLN A 111 -6.72 2.14 0.64
N THR A 112 -7.35 0.98 0.57
CA THR A 112 -6.73 -0.21 -0.01
C THR A 112 -6.86 -0.21 -1.54
N TYR A 113 -5.74 -0.45 -2.21
CA TYR A 113 -5.63 -0.65 -3.66
C TYR A 113 -5.05 -2.02 -3.94
N THR A 114 -5.46 -2.63 -5.05
CA THR A 114 -4.92 -3.93 -5.48
C THR A 114 -4.44 -3.89 -6.92
N VAL A 115 -3.33 -4.58 -7.19
CA VAL A 115 -2.81 -4.83 -8.54
C VAL A 115 -2.58 -6.33 -8.67
N ASN A 116 -3.26 -6.95 -9.63
CA ASN A 116 -3.11 -8.38 -9.94
C ASN A 116 -2.44 -8.55 -11.30
N GLU A 117 -1.39 -9.35 -11.36
CA GLU A 117 -0.74 -9.72 -12.61
C GLU A 117 -1.58 -10.72 -13.42
N GLN A 118 -1.36 -10.73 -14.73
CA GLN A 118 -1.87 -11.71 -15.68
C GLN A 118 -0.67 -12.31 -16.40
N VAL A 119 -0.19 -13.45 -15.87
CA VAL A 119 1.04 -14.07 -16.35
C VAL A 119 0.80 -14.79 -17.69
N PRO A 120 1.53 -14.43 -18.77
CA PRO A 120 1.40 -15.11 -20.05
C PRO A 120 1.81 -16.59 -19.98
N ALA A 121 1.40 -17.37 -20.98
CA ALA A 121 1.81 -18.77 -21.10
C ALA A 121 3.35 -18.88 -21.20
N ASN A 122 3.91 -19.89 -20.52
CA ASN A 122 5.36 -20.16 -20.44
C ASN A 122 6.17 -19.08 -19.68
N TRP A 123 5.50 -18.20 -18.94
CA TRP A 123 6.14 -17.27 -18.00
C TRP A 123 5.75 -17.62 -16.57
N VAL A 124 6.64 -17.27 -15.65
CA VAL A 124 6.46 -17.45 -14.20
C VAL A 124 6.79 -16.12 -13.52
N LEU A 125 5.88 -15.66 -12.66
CA LEU A 125 6.20 -14.62 -11.68
C LEU A 125 7.15 -15.24 -10.66
N GLU A 126 8.37 -14.73 -10.57
CA GLU A 126 9.38 -15.22 -9.63
C GLU A 126 9.17 -14.58 -8.25
N GLU A 127 9.08 -13.25 -8.22
CA GLU A 127 8.89 -12.48 -7.01
C GLU A 127 8.29 -11.10 -7.29
N ILE A 128 7.82 -10.46 -6.24
CA ILE A 128 7.43 -9.04 -6.23
C ILE A 128 8.31 -8.35 -5.20
N LEU A 129 9.05 -7.32 -5.63
CA LEU A 129 9.87 -6.49 -4.76
C LEU A 129 9.15 -5.18 -4.49
N CYS A 130 9.06 -4.77 -3.22
CA CYS A 130 8.44 -3.51 -2.83
C CYS A 130 9.40 -2.66 -2.00
N SER A 131 9.31 -1.34 -2.16
CA SER A 131 10.08 -0.40 -1.35
C SER A 131 9.72 -0.51 0.13
N GLU A 132 10.73 -0.47 1.01
CA GLU A 132 10.50 -0.21 2.44
C GLU A 132 10.25 1.28 2.68
N PRO A 133 9.45 1.66 3.71
CA PRO A 133 8.72 0.82 4.69
C PRO A 133 7.34 0.35 4.15
N PRO A 134 6.70 -0.68 4.74
CA PRO A 134 5.70 -1.54 4.08
C PRO A 134 4.62 -0.78 3.30
N PRO A 135 4.22 -1.34 2.16
CA PRO A 135 3.20 -2.39 2.18
C PRO A 135 3.77 -3.82 2.13
N VAL A 136 3.02 -4.76 2.69
CA VAL A 136 3.27 -6.20 2.52
C VAL A 136 2.85 -6.57 1.09
N CYS A 137 3.80 -6.80 0.21
CA CYS A 137 3.52 -7.38 -1.09
C CYS A 137 3.47 -8.90 -0.94
N GLU A 138 2.27 -9.48 -0.98
CA GLU A 138 2.11 -10.93 -0.98
C GLU A 138 2.39 -11.48 -2.39
N THR A 139 2.93 -12.70 -2.47
CA THR A 139 3.17 -13.38 -3.76
C THR A 139 1.86 -13.60 -4.50
N GLY A 140 1.73 -13.02 -5.70
CA GLY A 140 0.62 -13.23 -6.64
C GLY A 140 -0.45 -12.11 -6.69
N SER A 141 -0.36 -11.12 -5.81
CA SER A 141 -1.16 -9.89 -5.85
C SER A 141 -0.52 -8.84 -4.95
N ILE A 142 -0.44 -7.61 -5.43
CA ILE A 142 -0.08 -6.49 -4.56
C ILE A 142 -1.35 -5.92 -3.96
N ILE A 143 -1.39 -5.85 -2.63
CA ILE A 143 -2.41 -5.12 -1.87
C ILE A 143 -1.69 -4.02 -1.10
N VAL A 144 -1.95 -2.75 -1.44
CA VAL A 144 -1.33 -1.60 -0.75
C VAL A 144 -2.38 -0.77 -0.03
N THR A 145 -2.03 -0.27 1.14
CA THR A 145 -2.81 0.74 1.89
C THR A 145 -1.83 1.84 2.26
N PRO A 146 -1.70 2.89 1.45
CA PRO A 146 -0.60 3.85 1.58
C PRO A 146 -0.79 4.78 2.78
N GLU A 147 0.31 5.13 3.43
CA GLU A 147 0.37 6.20 4.43
C GLU A 147 0.36 7.59 3.74
N PRO A 148 0.02 8.68 4.47
CA PRO A 148 0.04 10.03 3.91
C PRO A 148 1.40 10.39 3.29
N GLY A 149 1.38 10.78 2.02
CA GLY A 149 2.58 11.15 1.26
C GLY A 149 3.53 10.00 0.90
N GLN A 150 3.15 8.74 1.14
CA GLN A 150 3.99 7.58 0.83
C GLN A 150 4.19 7.44 -0.69
N SER A 151 5.42 7.11 -1.09
CA SER A 151 5.77 6.65 -2.43
C SER A 151 6.07 5.16 -2.37
N ILE A 152 5.27 4.35 -3.06
CA ILE A 152 5.42 2.90 -3.10
C ILE A 152 5.96 2.53 -4.48
N ASP A 153 7.09 1.84 -4.52
CA ASP A 153 7.62 1.26 -5.74
C ASP A 153 7.50 -0.25 -5.65
N ALA A 154 6.87 -0.86 -6.65
CA ALA A 154 6.75 -2.30 -6.78
C ALA A 154 7.30 -2.78 -8.12
N THR A 155 8.09 -3.84 -8.07
CA THR A 155 8.69 -4.47 -9.25
C THR A 155 8.28 -5.94 -9.30
N PHE A 156 7.56 -6.31 -10.36
CA PHE A 156 7.24 -7.70 -10.66
C PHE A 156 8.38 -8.30 -11.48
N ARG A 157 9.00 -9.36 -10.95
CA ARG A 157 10.07 -10.10 -11.63
C ARG A 157 9.55 -11.34 -12.32
N PHE A 158 9.74 -11.42 -13.63
CA PHE A 158 9.30 -12.55 -14.43
C PHE A 158 10.48 -13.31 -15.02
N ARG A 159 10.31 -14.62 -15.18
CA ARG A 159 11.22 -15.47 -15.96
C ARG A 159 10.46 -16.43 -16.86
N LEU A 160 11.15 -16.99 -17.84
CA LEU A 160 10.60 -18.11 -18.61
C LEU A 160 10.38 -19.33 -17.69
N GLY A 161 9.17 -19.88 -17.79
CA GLY A 161 8.77 -21.11 -17.14
C GLY A 161 9.16 -22.34 -17.93
N LEU A 162 9.35 -23.45 -17.23
CA LEU A 162 9.41 -24.76 -17.86
C LEU A 162 8.00 -25.21 -18.28
N SER A 163 7.92 -26.14 -19.23
CA SER A 163 6.64 -26.70 -19.66
C SER A 163 5.89 -27.33 -18.47
N GLY A 164 4.68 -26.84 -18.20
CA GLY A 164 3.84 -27.31 -17.10
C GLY A 164 4.14 -26.70 -15.73
N GLU A 165 5.04 -25.72 -15.65
CA GLU A 165 5.29 -24.96 -14.42
C GLU A 165 4.12 -24.00 -14.11
N PRO A 166 3.65 -23.92 -12.85
CA PRO A 166 2.63 -22.93 -12.47
C PRO A 166 3.16 -21.51 -12.68
N THR A 167 2.29 -20.63 -13.17
CA THR A 167 2.66 -19.27 -13.59
C THR A 167 2.84 -18.28 -12.42
N SER A 168 2.35 -18.61 -11.23
CA SER A 168 2.49 -17.80 -10.02
C SER A 168 2.99 -18.67 -8.85
N PRO A 169 3.87 -18.16 -7.97
CA PRO A 169 4.40 -18.91 -6.85
C PRO A 169 3.25 -19.40 -5.98
N GLN A 170 3.10 -20.72 -5.88
CA GLN A 170 2.12 -21.30 -4.96
C GLN A 170 2.62 -21.08 -3.53
N THR A 171 1.77 -20.53 -2.65
CA THR A 171 2.06 -20.53 -1.23
C THR A 171 2.19 -21.98 -0.79
N ILE A 172 3.41 -22.45 -0.52
CA ILE A 172 3.61 -23.79 0.05
C ILE A 172 2.90 -23.77 1.40
N PRO A 173 1.81 -24.54 1.62
CA PRO A 173 1.22 -24.60 2.95
C PRO A 173 2.30 -25.09 3.89
N ALA A 174 2.67 -24.28 4.88
CA ALA A 174 3.61 -24.68 5.89
C ALA A 174 3.12 -26.02 6.45
N LEU A 175 3.83 -27.11 6.15
CA LEU A 175 3.50 -28.42 6.68
C LEU A 175 3.51 -28.26 8.20
N SER A 176 2.32 -28.27 8.80
CA SER A 176 2.23 -28.23 10.26
C SER A 176 3.12 -29.35 10.80
N LEU A 177 3.89 -29.06 11.86
CA LEU A 177 4.87 -30.00 12.44
C LEU A 177 4.28 -31.37 12.83
N TRP A 178 2.96 -31.51 12.82
CA TRP A 178 2.24 -32.76 13.06
C TRP A 178 2.23 -33.71 11.84
N GLY A 179 2.56 -33.26 10.64
CA GLY A 179 2.59 -34.10 9.42
C GLY A 179 3.86 -34.95 9.25
N LEU A 180 4.97 -34.59 9.89
CA LEU A 180 6.24 -35.31 9.79
C LEU A 180 6.37 -36.47 10.79
N GLY A 181 5.44 -36.62 11.74
CA GLY A 181 5.45 -37.71 12.73
C GLY A 181 4.87 -39.05 12.24
N GLY A 182 4.20 -39.08 11.07
CA GLY A 182 3.43 -40.24 10.62
C GLY A 182 4.20 -41.31 9.81
N LEU A 183 5.44 -41.06 9.39
CA LEU A 183 6.16 -41.95 8.47
C LEU A 183 7.41 -42.64 9.06
N ILE A 184 7.70 -42.45 10.36
CA ILE A 184 8.72 -43.23 11.09
C ILE A 184 8.04 -44.09 12.17
N SER A 185 7.21 -45.04 11.77
CA SER A 185 6.68 -46.07 12.68
C SER A 185 6.39 -47.40 11.98
N LEU A 186 7.21 -47.74 10.97
CA LEU A 186 7.11 -49.02 10.25
C LEU A 186 8.42 -49.83 10.22
N LEU A 187 9.36 -49.55 11.13
CA LEU A 187 10.64 -50.28 11.21
C LEU A 187 11.08 -50.59 12.65
N GLY A 188 10.15 -51.08 13.50
CA GLY A 188 10.42 -51.31 14.92
C GLY A 188 9.78 -52.57 15.56
N LEU A 189 9.29 -53.54 14.78
CA LEU A 189 8.64 -54.75 15.32
C LEU A 189 9.11 -56.04 14.63
N VAL A 190 10.41 -56.35 14.64
CA VAL A 190 10.92 -57.71 14.30
C VAL A 190 12.04 -58.23 15.23
N LEU A 191 12.59 -57.48 16.19
CA LEU A 191 13.60 -58.01 17.13
C LEU A 191 13.08 -58.13 18.57
N GLY A 192 12.00 -58.89 18.72
CA GLY A 192 11.42 -59.25 20.03
C GLY A 192 11.45 -60.76 20.28
N TRP A 193 12.40 -61.50 19.71
CA TRP A 193 12.54 -62.93 19.98
C TRP A 193 13.98 -63.21 20.39
N ARG A 194 14.11 -63.90 21.53
CA ARG A 194 15.22 -64.78 21.90
C ARG A 194 16.37 -64.12 22.66
N TRP A 195 16.21 -63.89 23.97
CA TRP A 195 17.25 -64.16 24.99
C TRP A 195 16.62 -64.18 26.40
N ARG A 196 16.09 -65.33 26.81
CA ARG A 196 15.92 -65.74 28.22
C ARG A 196 16.05 -67.26 28.30
N ARG A 197 17.27 -67.76 28.51
CA ARG A 197 17.64 -68.92 29.34
C ARG A 197 19.15 -68.86 29.57
N GLY A 198 19.55 -68.97 30.83
CA GLY A 198 20.91 -68.85 31.35
C GLY A 198 20.79 -68.43 32.79
#